data_AF-A0A7X7K5F6-F1
#
_entry.id   AF-A0A7X7K5F6-F1
#
_cell.length_a   1.000
_cell.length_b   1.000
_cell.length_c   1.000
_cell.angle_alpha   90.00
_cell.angle_beta   90.00
_cell.angle_gamma   90.00
#
_symmetry.space_group_name_H-M   'P 1'
#
loop_
_entity.id
_entity.type
_entity.pdbx_description
1 polymer ?
#
loop_
_entity_poly.entity_id
_entity_poly.type
_entity_poly.pdbx_seq_one_letter_code
_entity_poly.pdbx_strand_id
1 'polypeptide(L)' 'MAKTYCLNCDEAINVANARLGATVVCPECGAEMEVISVSPLELDFPLDEEWEDEEWEEDEEWEDDEEE' A
#
# COMPACT_ATOMS: atom_id res chain seq x y z
N MET A 1 -15.64 15.09 9.67
CA MET A 1 -15.37 13.66 9.38
C MET A 1 -15.09 13.56 7.91
N ALA A 2 -14.02 12.87 7.53
CA ALA A 2 -13.69 12.66 6.13
C ALA A 2 -14.36 11.36 5.65
N LYS A 3 -14.86 11.37 4.41
CA LYS A 3 -15.50 10.22 3.79
C LYS A 3 -14.55 9.67 2.72
N THR A 4 -14.34 8.37 2.74
CA THR A 4 -13.57 7.63 1.74
C THR A 4 -14.26 6.29 1.46
N TYR A 5 -13.70 5.47 0.60
CA TYR A 5 -14.20 4.15 0.23
C TYR A 5 -13.16 3.07 0.57
N CYS A 6 -13.63 1.88 0.90
CA CYS A 6 -12.77 0.72 1.08
C CYS A 6 -12.21 0.25 -0.26
N LEU A 7 -10.90 0.07 -0.36
CA LEU A 7 -10.23 -0.44 -1.57
C LEU A 7 -10.52 -1.93 -1.87
N ASN A 8 -11.04 -2.68 -0.88
CA ASN A 8 -11.31 -4.11 -1.00
C ASN A 8 -12.79 -4.44 -1.30
N CYS A 9 -13.74 -3.69 -0.75
CA CYS A 9 -15.17 -4.00 -0.85
C CYS A 9 -16.05 -2.81 -1.30
N ASP A 10 -15.45 -1.68 -1.66
CA ASP A 10 -16.12 -0.47 -2.13
C ASP A 10 -17.13 0.19 -1.17
N GLU A 11 -17.22 -0.26 0.08
CA GLU A 11 -18.11 0.35 1.07
C GLU A 11 -17.58 1.72 1.55
N ALA A 12 -18.50 2.64 1.86
CA ALA A 12 -18.15 3.95 2.39
C ALA A 12 -17.61 3.88 3.83
N ILE A 13 -16.42 4.43 4.05
CA ILE A 13 -15.78 4.52 5.37
C ILE A 13 -15.80 5.99 5.86
N ASN A 14 -16.22 6.18 7.11
CA ASN A 14 -16.17 7.48 7.78
C ASN A 14 -14.97 7.51 8.73
N VAL A 15 -13.95 8.32 8.39
CA VAL A 15 -12.74 8.45 9.20
C VAL A 15 -12.81 9.73 10.03
N ALA A 16 -12.73 9.57 11.35
CA ALA A 16 -12.64 10.67 12.30
C ALA A 16 -11.17 10.99 12.60
N ASN A 17 -10.78 12.26 12.49
CA ASN A 17 -9.40 12.72 12.74
C ASN A 17 -8.35 11.95 11.90
N ALA A 18 -8.57 11.84 10.59
CA ALA A 18 -7.59 11.22 9.69
C ALA A 18 -6.21 11.88 9.85
N ARG A 19 -5.19 11.05 10.04
CA ARG A 19 -3.78 11.44 10.15
C ARG A 19 -2.99 10.61 9.17
N LEU A 20 -2.00 11.23 8.53
CA LEU A 20 -1.11 10.53 7.62
C LEU A 20 -0.35 9.42 8.36
N GLY A 21 -0.26 8.24 7.76
CA GLY A 21 0.29 7.02 8.37
C GLY A 21 -0.62 6.33 9.40
N ALA A 22 -1.88 6.73 9.53
CA ALA A 22 -2.82 6.05 10.43
C ALA A 22 -3.45 4.83 9.76
N THR A 23 -3.51 3.72 10.48
CA THR A 23 -4.25 2.52 10.06
C THR A 23 -5.76 2.72 10.22
N VAL A 24 -6.50 2.37 9.19
CA VAL A 24 -7.96 2.39 9.10
C VAL A 24 -8.44 0.99 8.77
N VAL A 25 -9.32 0.44 9.60
CA VAL A 25 -9.92 -0.89 9.38
C VAL A 25 -11.32 -0.73 8.81
N CYS A 26 -11.62 -1.41 7.72
CA CYS A 26 -12.98 -1.45 7.16
C CYS A 26 -13.92 -2.20 8.11
N PRO A 27 -15.05 -1.60 8.54
CA PRO A 27 -16.01 -2.29 9.42
C PRO A 27 -16.78 -3.42 8.72
N GLU A 28 -16.88 -3.42 7.39
CA GLU A 28 -17.63 -4.44 6.65
C GLU A 28 -16.79 -5.68 6.32
N CYS A 29 -15.58 -5.50 5.77
CA CYS A 29 -14.75 -6.62 5.31
C CYS A 29 -13.53 -6.91 6.20
N GLY A 30 -13.22 -6.02 7.15
CA GLY A 30 -12.06 -6.16 8.04
C GLY A 30 -10.71 -5.81 7.41
N ALA A 31 -10.67 -5.35 6.16
CA ALA A 31 -9.41 -4.96 5.51
C ALA A 31 -8.74 -3.78 6.22
N GLU A 32 -7.42 -3.84 6.33
CA GLU A 32 -6.58 -2.79 6.89
C GLU A 32 -6.02 -1.92 5.76
N MET A 33 -6.09 -0.60 5.91
CA MET A 33 -5.59 0.39 4.95
C MET A 33 -4.86 1.50 5.70
N GLU A 34 -3.85 2.10 5.09
CA GLU A 34 -3.12 3.25 5.62
C GLU A 34 -3.60 4.56 4.99
N VAL A 35 -3.69 5.63 5.79
CA VAL A 35 -3.94 6.98 5.29
C VAL A 35 -2.68 7.58 4.66
N ILE A 36 -2.66 7.72 3.34
CA ILE A 36 -1.55 8.32 2.59
C ILE A 36 -1.74 9.82 2.31
N SER A 37 -2.98 10.33 2.39
CA SER A 37 -3.30 11.75 2.21
C SER A 37 -4.54 12.13 3.04
N VAL A 38 -4.59 13.38 3.54
CA VAL A 38 -5.69 13.85 4.42
C VAL A 38 -6.56 14.94 3.78
N SER A 39 -6.18 15.47 2.62
CA SER A 39 -6.92 16.52 1.90
C SER A 39 -6.56 16.54 0.41
N PRO A 40 -7.19 15.71 -0.44
CA PRO A 40 -8.30 14.78 -0.15
C PRO A 40 -7.88 13.57 0.70
N LEU A 41 -8.84 12.93 1.38
CA LEU A 41 -8.56 11.69 2.13
C LEU A 41 -8.33 10.55 1.13
N GLU A 42 -7.12 10.00 1.13
CA GLU A 42 -6.74 8.85 0.30
C GLU A 42 -6.17 7.75 1.19
N LEU A 43 -6.47 6.51 0.82
CA LEU A 43 -6.05 5.30 1.49
C LEU A 43 -5.22 4.44 0.53
N ASP A 44 -4.31 3.65 1.07
CA ASP A 44 -3.61 2.57 0.36
C ASP A 44 -3.54 1.31 1.25
N PHE A 45 -3.16 0.16 0.70
CA PHE A 45 -2.86 -1.01 1.52
C PHE A 45 -1.54 -0.79 2.28
N PRO A 46 -1.46 -1.16 3.57
CA PRO A 46 -0.18 -1.13 4.27
C PRO A 46 0.79 -2.08 3.56
N LEU A 47 2.07 -1.69 3.52
CA LEU A 47 3.13 -2.59 3.12
C LEU A 47 3.18 -3.74 4.14
N ASP A 48 2.93 -4.97 3.69
CA ASP A 48 3.14 -6.15 4.53
C ASP A 48 4.65 -6.34 4.72
N GLU A 49 5.10 -6.53 5.95
CA GLU A 49 6.52 -6.77 6.29
C GLU A 49 7.07 -8.04 5.59
N GLU A 50 6.18 -8.90 5.07
CA GLU A 50 6.53 -10.14 4.37
C GLU A 50 7.01 -9.91 2.92
N TRP A 51 6.86 -8.71 2.35
CA TRP A 51 7.31 -8.38 0.98
C TRP A 51 8.73 -7.80 0.89
N GLU A 52 9.43 -7.63 2.01
CA GLU A 52 10.83 -7.11 2.02
C GLU A 52 11.88 -8.16 1.62
N ASP A 53 11.51 -9.44 1.46
CA ASP A 53 12.48 -10.54 1.23
C ASP A 53 12.53 -11.04 -0.23
N GLU A 54 11.77 -10.44 -1.16
CA GLU A 54 11.97 -10.71 -2.60
C GLU A 54 13.11 -9.81 -3.12
N GLU A 55 14.30 -10.06 -2.60
CA GLU A 55 15.58 -9.60 -3.15
C GLU A 55 15.63 -10.14 -4.58
N TRP A 56 15.22 -9.31 -5.55
CA TRP A 56 15.30 -9.62 -6.97
C TRP A 56 16.74 -10.06 -7.26
N GLU A 57 16.96 -11.36 -7.39
CA GLU A 57 18.24 -11.94 -7.79
C GLU A 57 18.58 -11.35 -9.18
N GLU A 58 19.39 -10.29 -9.18
CA GLU A 58 19.92 -9.66 -10.38
C GLU A 58 20.83 -10.69 -11.05
N ASP A 59 20.27 -11.37 -12.05
CA ASP A 59 20.92 -12.31 -12.94
C ASP A 59 22.05 -11.59 -13.72
N GLU A 60 23.21 -11.43 -13.09
CA GLU A 60 24.44 -10.88 -13.67
C GLU A 60 25.13 -11.90 -14.59
N GLU A 61 24.48 -12.33 -15.67
CA GLU A 61 25.15 -13.07 -16.76
C GLU A 61 25.12 -12.29 -18.07
N TRP A 62 25.97 -11.26 -18.15
CA TRP A 62 26.38 -10.68 -19.44
C TRP A 62 27.83 -11.05 -19.73
N GLU A 63 28.03 -12.26 -20.24
CA GLU A 63 29.24 -12.62 -21.01
C GLU A 63 29.12 -11.98 -22.40
N ASP A 64 29.59 -10.74 -22.59
CA ASP A 64 29.81 -10.19 -23.94
C ASP A 64 31.32 -10.12 -24.24
N ASP A 65 31.68 -11.11 -25.04
CA ASP A 65 32.91 -11.34 -25.80
C ASP A 65 33.37 -10.07 -26.55
N GLU A 66 34.52 -9.49 -26.19
CA GLU A 66 35.21 -8.53 -27.06
C GLU A 66 36.56 -9.14 -27.48
N GLU A 67 36.53 -9.76 -28.67
CA GLU A 67 37.70 -10.29 -29.41
C GLU A 67 38.77 -9.18 -29.65
N GLU A 68 40.06 -9.49 -29.41
CA GLU A 68 41.21 -8.74 -29.95
C GLU A 68 42.00 -9.56 -30.98
#